data_AF-A0A968Z906-F1
#
_entry.id   AF-A0A968Z906-F1
#
_cell.length_a   1.000
_cell.length_b   1.000
_cell.length_c   1.000
_cell.angle_alpha   90.00
_cell.angle_beta   90.00
_cell.angle_gamma   90.00
#
_symmetry.space_group_name_H-M   'P 1'
#
loop_
_entity.id
_entity.type
_entity.pdbx_description
1 polymer ?
#
loop_
_entity_poly.entity_id
_entity_poly.type
_entity_poly.pdbx_seq_one_letter_code
_entity_poly.pdbx_strand_id
1 'polypeptide(L)'
;MRKVTFVKRPDNIQKLMLYESTEGVYLFGYDCLQDTSAKWDNWYMDVQTAIEYCSDVYGVGEETWISISDPCEHCQHDFISPTRIKGREIDKPMWGQLESLENGKWKETVEHTRYQSFDGLTGNERLFVSGLMTEFDQAQRRDREKAIQILRALDFDESSIKKIVK
;
A
#
# COMPACT_ATOMS: atom_id res chain seq x y z
N MET A 1 -11.11 3.80 -7.08
CA MET A 1 -9.66 3.95 -7.40
C MET A 1 -8.87 3.86 -6.10
N ARG A 2 -7.66 3.27 -6.12
CA ARG A 2 -6.74 3.30 -4.97
C ARG A 2 -5.37 3.86 -5.33
N LYS A 3 -4.77 4.60 -4.40
CA LYS A 3 -3.37 5.04 -4.50
C LYS A 3 -2.65 4.92 -3.17
N VAL A 4 -1.33 4.74 -3.21
CA VAL A 4 -0.47 4.70 -2.01
C VAL A 4 0.74 5.62 -2.17
N THR A 5 1.19 6.23 -1.09
CA THR A 5 2.46 6.97 -1.03
C THR A 5 3.19 6.70 0.29
N PHE A 6 4.49 6.97 0.32
CA PHE A 6 5.37 6.76 1.48
C PHE A 6 5.89 8.10 1.98
N VAL A 7 5.75 8.31 3.28
CA VAL A 7 6.16 9.55 3.94
C VAL A 7 7.65 9.48 4.25
N LYS A 8 8.43 10.44 3.75
CA LYS A 8 9.90 10.48 3.94
C LYS A 8 10.33 11.19 5.22
N ARG A 9 9.44 12.00 5.81
CA ARG A 9 9.73 12.70 7.06
C ARG A 9 9.56 11.74 8.24
N PRO A 10 10.45 11.77 9.24
CA PRO A 10 10.30 10.96 10.44
C PRO A 10 9.15 11.54 11.28
N ASP A 11 7.94 11.05 11.02
CA ASP A 11 6.77 11.29 11.84
C ASP A 11 6.21 9.94 12.34
N ASN A 12 5.10 9.97 13.05
CA ASN A 12 4.34 8.81 13.48
C ASN A 12 3.56 8.11 12.34
N ILE A 13 3.72 8.57 11.08
CA ILE A 13 3.11 8.02 9.87
C ILE A 13 4.18 7.79 8.80
N GLN A 14 4.20 6.57 8.26
CA GLN A 14 5.22 6.06 7.33
C GLN A 14 4.62 5.88 5.92
N LYS A 15 3.31 5.66 5.85
CA LYS A 15 2.58 5.35 4.61
C LYS A 15 1.18 5.95 4.68
N LEU A 16 0.67 6.34 3.52
CA LEU A 16 -0.69 6.81 3.33
C LEU A 16 -1.32 6.06 2.15
N MET A 17 -2.60 5.74 2.24
CA MET A 17 -3.36 5.14 1.15
C MET A 17 -4.69 5.87 0.97
N LEU A 18 -5.07 6.13 -0.27
CA LEU A 18 -6.40 6.63 -0.59
C LEU A 18 -7.23 5.53 -1.25
N TYR A 19 -8.52 5.53 -0.95
CA TYR A 19 -9.53 4.75 -1.64
C TYR A 19 -10.72 5.65 -1.98
N GLU A 20 -10.91 5.89 -3.27
CA GLU A 20 -12.08 6.58 -3.81
C GLU A 20 -13.22 5.57 -4.02
N SER A 21 -14.28 5.79 -3.25
CA SER A 21 -15.55 5.06 -3.31
C SER A 21 -16.63 5.90 -4.01
N THR A 22 -17.83 5.36 -4.16
CA THR A 22 -18.99 6.10 -4.69
C THR A 22 -19.48 7.21 -3.76
N GLU A 23 -19.12 7.16 -2.48
CA GLU A 23 -19.61 8.08 -1.45
C GLU A 23 -18.55 9.10 -1.02
N GLY A 24 -17.36 9.07 -1.61
CA GLY A 24 -16.23 9.94 -1.25
C GLY A 24 -14.92 9.17 -1.13
N VAL A 25 -13.93 9.79 -0.51
CA VAL A 25 -12.56 9.29 -0.45
C VAL A 25 -12.16 8.98 0.98
N TYR A 26 -11.74 7.75 1.22
CA TYR A 26 -11.09 7.35 2.46
C TYR A 26 -9.58 7.54 2.33
N LEU A 27 -8.98 8.20 3.32
CA LEU A 27 -7.54 8.32 3.51
C LEU A 27 -7.15 7.51 4.74
N PHE A 28 -6.28 6.54 4.54
CA PHE A 28 -5.73 5.67 5.57
C PHE A 28 -4.30 6.08 5.91
N GLY A 29 -4.00 6.22 7.20
CA GLY A 29 -2.64 6.44 7.69
C GLY A 29 -2.08 5.23 8.42
N TYR A 30 -0.80 4.94 8.19
CA TYR A 30 -0.11 3.79 8.77
C TYR A 30 1.14 4.26 9.49
N ASP A 31 1.36 3.78 10.71
CA ASP A 31 2.56 4.05 11.51
C ASP A 31 3.71 3.06 11.27
N CYS A 32 3.68 2.38 10.13
CA CYS A 32 4.72 1.48 9.68
C CYS A 32 4.66 1.26 8.17
N LEU A 33 5.73 0.71 7.60
CA LEU A 33 5.82 0.41 6.18
C LEU A 33 5.01 -0.84 5.78
N GLN A 34 4.75 -1.72 6.74
CA GLN A 34 4.08 -3.01 6.55
C GLN A 34 2.67 -2.84 5.99
N ASP A 35 2.28 -3.75 5.10
CA ASP A 35 0.90 -3.91 4.66
C ASP A 35 0.05 -4.52 5.79
N THR A 36 -0.58 -3.66 6.58
CA THR A 36 -1.34 -4.00 7.79
C THR A 36 -2.58 -3.12 7.86
N SER A 37 -3.43 -3.32 8.86
CA SER A 37 -4.55 -2.41 9.12
C SER A 37 -4.08 -0.98 9.36
N ALA A 38 -4.87 -0.04 8.86
CA ALA A 38 -4.63 1.38 9.07
C ALA A 38 -4.68 1.73 10.57
N LYS A 39 -3.84 2.70 10.97
CA LYS A 39 -3.88 3.28 12.32
C LYS A 39 -5.08 4.20 12.51
N TRP A 40 -5.47 4.89 11.45
CA TRP A 40 -6.64 5.75 11.38
C TRP A 40 -7.15 5.81 9.95
N ASP A 41 -8.43 6.15 9.83
CA ASP A 41 -9.07 6.53 8.58
C ASP A 41 -9.71 7.92 8.72
N ASN A 42 -9.62 8.70 7.65
CA ASN A 42 -10.30 9.99 7.51
C ASN A 42 -11.11 9.95 6.21
N TRP A 43 -12.26 10.62 6.20
CA TRP A 43 -13.11 10.74 5.02
C TRP A 43 -13.04 12.14 4.44
N TYR A 44 -13.00 12.22 3.11
CA TYR A 44 -13.01 13.45 2.33
C TYR A 44 -14.06 13.35 1.22
N MET A 45 -14.53 14.51 0.76
CA MET A 45 -15.53 14.57 -0.30
C MET A 45 -14.97 14.13 -1.67
N ASP A 46 -13.70 14.43 -1.94
CA ASP A 46 -13.04 14.20 -3.23
C ASP A 46 -11.53 13.95 -3.07
N VAL A 47 -10.92 13.43 -4.14
CA VAL A 47 -9.50 13.03 -4.16
C VAL A 47 -8.57 14.23 -4.06
N GLN A 48 -8.93 15.36 -4.66
CA GLN A 48 -8.10 16.56 -4.69
C GLN A 48 -7.91 17.10 -3.28
N THR A 49 -9.01 17.25 -2.52
CA THR A 49 -8.99 17.69 -1.12
C THR A 49 -8.12 16.77 -0.25
N ALA A 50 -8.23 15.45 -0.44
CA ALA A 50 -7.42 14.48 0.32
C ALA A 50 -5.92 14.58 -0.01
N ILE A 51 -5.57 14.76 -1.29
CA ILE A 51 -4.18 14.93 -1.74
C ILE A 51 -3.60 16.26 -1.24
N GLU A 52 -4.35 17.35 -1.31
CA GLU A 52 -3.94 18.66 -0.79
C GLU A 52 -3.63 18.60 0.71
N TYR A 53 -4.52 17.98 1.49
CA TYR A 53 -4.27 17.73 2.92
C TYR A 53 -2.97 16.94 3.13
N CYS A 54 -2.73 15.90 2.34
CA CYS A 54 -1.51 15.10 2.48
C CYS A 54 -0.24 15.89 2.11
N SER A 55 -0.31 16.73 1.08
CA SER A 55 0.78 17.63 0.70
C SER A 55 1.11 18.59 1.84
N ASP A 56 0.09 19.24 2.44
CA ASP A 56 0.29 20.24 3.49
C ASP A 56 0.79 19.63 4.80
N VAL A 57 0.22 18.49 5.21
CA VAL A 57 0.52 17.87 6.51
C VAL A 57 1.75 16.98 6.45
N TYR A 58 1.89 16.16 5.41
CA TYR A 58 2.95 15.14 5.33
C TYR A 58 4.04 15.48 4.32
N GLY A 59 3.87 16.54 3.50
CA GLY A 59 4.85 16.94 2.50
C GLY A 59 4.98 15.93 1.35
N VAL A 60 3.92 15.19 1.04
CA VAL A 60 3.87 14.23 -0.08
C VAL A 60 3.23 14.89 -1.30
N GLY A 61 4.02 15.04 -2.36
CA GLY A 61 3.55 15.56 -3.65
C GLY A 61 2.68 14.56 -4.41
N GLU A 62 1.82 15.07 -5.30
CA GLU A 62 0.90 14.26 -6.11
C GLU A 62 1.64 13.20 -6.95
N GLU A 63 2.84 13.52 -7.44
CA GLU A 63 3.69 12.65 -8.26
C GLU A 63 4.22 11.42 -7.52
N THR A 64 4.20 11.44 -6.18
CA THR A 64 4.66 10.33 -5.34
C THR A 64 3.62 9.23 -5.19
N TRP A 65 2.36 9.51 -5.54
CA TRP A 65 1.26 8.57 -5.39
C TRP A 65 1.28 7.50 -6.48
N ILE A 66 1.33 6.25 -6.06
CA ILE A 66 1.30 5.07 -6.93
C ILE A 66 -0.13 4.56 -6.98
N SER A 67 -0.73 4.51 -8.18
CA SER A 67 -2.01 3.84 -8.39
C SER A 67 -1.88 2.34 -8.19
N ILE A 68 -2.71 1.75 -7.34
CA ILE A 68 -2.75 0.31 -7.05
C ILE A 68 -4.11 -0.27 -7.46
N SER A 69 -4.15 -1.56 -7.78
CA SER A 69 -5.37 -2.24 -8.19
C SER A 69 -6.39 -2.25 -7.07
N ASP A 70 -7.68 -2.36 -7.36
CA ASP A 70 -8.69 -2.65 -6.33
C ASP A 70 -8.51 -4.10 -5.83
N PRO A 71 -8.85 -4.40 -4.57
CA PRO A 71 -8.72 -5.75 -4.04
C PRO A 71 -9.88 -6.61 -4.57
N CYS A 72 -9.82 -7.91 -4.32
CA CYS A 72 -10.92 -8.82 -4.60
C CYS A 72 -12.22 -8.48 -3.86
N GLU A 73 -13.33 -9.05 -4.29
CA GLU A 73 -14.59 -8.99 -3.54
C GLU A 73 -14.41 -9.50 -2.11
N HIS A 74 -15.10 -8.87 -1.16
CA HIS A 74 -15.02 -9.09 0.30
C HIS A 74 -13.69 -8.72 0.95
N CYS A 75 -12.70 -8.26 0.18
CA CYS A 75 -11.39 -7.85 0.65
C CYS A 75 -11.45 -6.38 1.11
N GLN A 76 -10.64 -6.03 2.12
CA GLN A 76 -10.60 -4.70 2.69
C GLN A 76 -9.82 -3.75 1.78
N HIS A 77 -10.26 -2.49 1.74
CA HIS A 77 -9.61 -1.47 0.92
C HIS A 77 -8.39 -0.83 1.60
N ASP A 78 -8.22 -0.99 2.92
CA ASP A 78 -7.10 -0.47 3.72
C ASP A 78 -5.84 -1.35 3.68
N PHE A 79 -5.82 -2.41 2.87
CA PHE A 79 -4.64 -3.23 2.58
C PHE A 79 -4.28 -3.15 1.09
N ILE A 80 -3.00 -3.12 0.76
CA ILE A 80 -2.53 -3.17 -0.64
C ILE A 80 -2.81 -4.55 -1.19
N SER A 81 -2.32 -5.56 -0.48
CA SER A 81 -2.53 -6.97 -0.78
C SER A 81 -3.98 -7.33 -0.49
N PRO A 82 -4.62 -8.17 -1.31
CA PRO A 82 -6.00 -8.57 -1.06
C PRO A 82 -6.10 -9.30 0.28
N THR A 83 -6.74 -8.67 1.26
CA THR A 83 -6.84 -9.15 2.64
C THR A 83 -8.29 -9.08 3.10
N ARG A 84 -8.77 -10.09 3.81
CA ARG A 84 -10.17 -10.17 4.26
C ARG A 84 -10.27 -10.83 5.62
N ILE A 85 -11.43 -10.65 6.26
CA ILE A 85 -11.81 -11.43 7.43
C ILE A 85 -12.10 -12.87 6.98
N LYS A 86 -11.47 -13.83 7.64
CA LYS A 86 -11.66 -15.25 7.35
C LYS A 86 -13.12 -15.66 7.44
N GLY A 87 -13.61 -16.40 6.45
CA GLY A 87 -14.99 -16.88 6.38
C GLY A 87 -16.01 -15.82 5.93
N ARG A 88 -15.57 -14.60 5.58
CA ARG A 88 -16.47 -13.55 5.08
C ARG A 88 -17.11 -13.91 3.73
N GLU A 89 -16.41 -14.66 2.90
CA GLU A 89 -16.88 -15.14 1.59
C GLU A 89 -18.01 -16.17 1.65
N ILE A 90 -18.22 -16.77 2.82
CA ILE A 90 -19.30 -17.73 3.09
C ILE A 90 -20.29 -17.21 4.14
N ASP A 91 -20.34 -15.88 4.36
CA ASP A 91 -21.18 -15.21 5.35
C ASP A 91 -21.01 -15.71 6.79
N LYS A 92 -19.80 -16.20 7.14
CA LYS A 92 -19.43 -16.66 8.49
C LYS A 92 -18.13 -16.00 8.96
N PRO A 93 -18.13 -14.66 9.17
CA PRO A 93 -16.91 -13.93 9.50
C PRO A 93 -16.35 -14.35 10.86
N MET A 94 -15.08 -14.71 10.88
CA MET A 94 -14.29 -14.93 12.08
C MET A 94 -13.62 -13.61 12.47
N TRP A 95 -14.37 -12.71 13.12
CA TRP A 95 -13.88 -11.38 13.48
C TRP A 95 -12.54 -11.43 14.22
N GLY A 96 -11.60 -10.59 13.79
CA GLY A 96 -10.23 -10.55 14.29
C GLY A 96 -9.26 -11.53 13.64
N GLN A 97 -9.73 -12.45 12.79
CA GLN A 97 -8.87 -13.36 12.01
C GLN A 97 -8.81 -12.90 10.56
N LEU A 98 -7.66 -12.35 10.17
CA LEU A 98 -7.41 -11.90 8.80
C LEU A 98 -6.67 -12.97 8.00
N GLU A 99 -6.98 -13.02 6.71
CA GLU A 99 -6.21 -13.75 5.73
C GLU A 99 -5.89 -12.88 4.52
N SER A 100 -4.67 -13.01 4.00
CA SER A 100 -4.17 -12.31 2.82
C SER A 100 -3.93 -13.30 1.67
N LEU A 101 -4.21 -12.87 0.45
CA LEU A 101 -4.02 -13.68 -0.75
C LEU A 101 -2.56 -13.61 -1.20
N GLU A 102 -1.83 -14.69 -1.01
CA GLU A 102 -0.44 -14.82 -1.42
C GLU A 102 -0.29 -15.99 -2.41
N ASN A 103 0.25 -15.72 -3.61
CA ASN A 103 0.48 -16.74 -4.64
C ASN A 103 -0.76 -17.60 -4.94
N GLY A 104 -1.94 -16.96 -4.96
CA GLY A 104 -3.23 -17.62 -5.22
C GLY A 104 -3.77 -18.45 -4.06
N LYS A 105 -3.17 -18.38 -2.86
CA LYS A 105 -3.65 -19.06 -1.66
C LYS A 105 -3.88 -18.06 -0.53
N TRP A 106 -5.01 -18.20 0.14
CA TRP A 106 -5.29 -17.46 1.37
C TRP A 106 -4.44 -18.00 2.51
N LYS A 107 -3.72 -17.11 3.17
CA LYS A 107 -2.92 -17.41 4.36
C LYS A 107 -3.33 -16.50 5.48
N GLU A 108 -3.35 -17.04 6.69
CA GLU A 108 -3.60 -16.25 7.89
C GLU A 108 -2.52 -15.18 8.05
N THR A 109 -2.95 -13.95 8.25
CA THR A 109 -2.05 -12.82 8.47
C THR A 109 -1.44 -12.97 9.85
N VAL A 110 -0.11 -12.95 9.93
CA VAL A 110 0.62 -12.95 11.20
C VAL A 110 1.11 -11.53 11.50
N GLU A 111 1.21 -11.18 12.78
CA GLU A 111 1.84 -9.91 13.16
C GLU A 111 3.29 -9.89 12.67
N HIS A 112 3.59 -8.92 11.82
CA HIS A 112 4.94 -8.68 11.32
C HIS A 112 5.63 -7.60 12.15
N THR A 113 6.96 -7.66 12.19
CA THR A 113 7.80 -6.55 12.68
C THR A 113 7.35 -5.26 12.01
N ARG A 114 7.11 -4.18 12.78
CA ARG A 114 6.73 -2.85 12.27
C ARG A 114 8.00 -2.05 11.95
N TYR A 115 8.32 -1.90 10.67
CA TYR A 115 9.48 -1.13 10.19
C TYR A 115 9.10 0.34 10.02
N GLN A 116 9.98 1.20 10.51
CA GLN A 116 9.86 2.66 10.44
C GLN A 116 10.62 3.25 9.23
N SER A 117 11.62 2.53 8.73
CA SER A 117 12.36 2.85 7.50
C SER A 117 12.70 1.57 6.73
N PHE A 118 13.10 1.72 5.46
CA PHE A 118 13.58 0.61 4.63
C PHE A 118 15.06 0.24 4.88
N ASP A 119 15.71 0.87 5.86
CA ASP A 119 17.12 0.66 6.15
C ASP A 119 17.36 -0.78 6.64
N GLY A 120 18.44 -1.39 6.14
CA GLY A 120 18.76 -2.79 6.45
C GLY A 120 17.95 -3.82 5.68
N LEU A 121 16.90 -3.42 4.94
CA LEU A 121 16.12 -4.33 4.10
C LEU A 121 16.70 -4.44 2.68
N THR A 122 16.76 -5.66 2.17
CA THR A 122 17.02 -5.96 0.76
C THR A 122 15.88 -5.48 -0.13
N GLY A 123 16.13 -5.31 -1.43
CA GLY A 123 15.10 -4.84 -2.37
C GLY A 123 13.81 -5.67 -2.36
N ASN A 124 13.94 -7.00 -2.33
CA ASN A 124 12.78 -7.90 -2.26
C ASN A 124 12.02 -7.77 -0.94
N GLU A 125 12.74 -7.58 0.18
CA GLU A 125 12.10 -7.34 1.48
C GLU A 125 11.33 -6.02 1.49
N ARG A 126 11.83 -4.96 0.83
CA ARG A 126 11.10 -3.69 0.73
C ARG A 126 9.80 -3.84 -0.06
N LEU A 127 9.84 -4.55 -1.19
CA LEU A 127 8.64 -4.88 -1.99
C LEU A 127 7.64 -5.73 -1.20
N PHE A 128 8.13 -6.69 -0.42
CA PHE A 128 7.29 -7.57 0.39
C PHE A 128 6.66 -6.82 1.57
N VAL A 129 7.47 -6.14 2.38
CA VAL A 129 7.03 -5.35 3.54
C VAL A 129 6.01 -4.31 3.11
N SER A 130 6.27 -3.58 2.04
CA SER A 130 5.35 -2.54 1.56
C SER A 130 4.04 -3.08 1.00
N GLY A 131 3.90 -4.38 0.74
CA GLY A 131 2.75 -4.96 0.02
C GLY A 131 2.76 -4.74 -1.50
N LEU A 132 3.78 -4.04 -2.03
CA LEU A 132 3.84 -3.68 -3.45
C LEU A 132 4.41 -4.77 -4.37
N MET A 133 4.81 -5.93 -3.83
CA MET A 133 5.39 -7.02 -4.62
C MET A 133 4.54 -7.41 -5.84
N THR A 134 3.25 -7.68 -5.64
CA THR A 134 2.36 -8.07 -6.75
C THR A 134 2.12 -6.92 -7.74
N GLU A 135 1.97 -5.70 -7.24
CA GLU A 135 1.81 -4.51 -8.08
C GLU A 135 3.06 -4.27 -8.94
N PHE A 136 4.25 -4.46 -8.37
CA PHE A 136 5.51 -4.36 -9.08
C PHE A 136 5.65 -5.46 -10.15
N ASP A 137 5.36 -6.72 -9.83
CA ASP A 137 5.43 -7.83 -10.78
C ASP A 137 4.49 -7.65 -11.97
N GLN A 138 3.34 -7.00 -11.77
CA GLN A 138 2.42 -6.66 -12.84
C GLN A 138 2.93 -5.47 -13.66
N ALA A 139 3.38 -4.41 -13.00
CA ALA A 139 3.93 -3.22 -13.65
C ALA A 139 5.16 -3.55 -14.49
N GLN A 140 6.07 -4.39 -14.00
CA GLN A 140 7.26 -4.81 -14.75
C GLN A 140 6.94 -5.44 -16.11
N ARG A 141 5.76 -6.07 -16.26
CA ARG A 141 5.32 -6.71 -17.51
C ARG A 141 4.52 -5.79 -18.44
N ARG A 142 3.89 -4.73 -17.92
CA ARG A 142 2.85 -3.97 -18.63
C ARG A 142 3.02 -2.46 -18.59
N ASP A 143 3.66 -1.93 -17.55
CA ASP A 143 3.78 -0.51 -17.25
C ASP A 143 5.15 -0.22 -16.60
N ARG A 144 6.12 0.10 -17.46
CA ARG A 144 7.49 0.40 -17.06
C ARG A 144 7.56 1.61 -16.13
N GLU A 145 6.75 2.63 -16.37
CA GLU A 145 6.78 3.88 -15.62
C GLU A 145 6.30 3.65 -14.18
N LYS A 146 5.19 2.91 -14.01
CA LYS A 146 4.73 2.48 -12.69
C LYS A 146 5.76 1.60 -11.97
N ALA A 147 6.43 0.69 -12.67
CA ALA A 147 7.48 -0.13 -12.06
C ALA A 147 8.63 0.73 -11.52
N ILE A 148 9.07 1.74 -12.28
CA ILE A 148 10.08 2.71 -11.84
C ILE A 148 9.57 3.53 -10.64
N GLN A 149 8.32 4.00 -10.68
CA GLN A 149 7.70 4.76 -9.60
C GLN A 149 7.68 3.97 -8.29
N ILE A 150 7.28 2.70 -8.34
CA ILE A 150 7.30 1.78 -7.18
C ILE A 150 8.72 1.68 -6.62
N LEU A 151 9.72 1.40 -7.44
CA LEU A 151 11.09 1.25 -6.95
C LEU A 151 11.64 2.54 -6.33
N ARG A 152 11.35 3.71 -6.91
CA ARG A 152 11.73 5.01 -6.32
C ARG A 152 11.07 5.23 -4.97
N ALA A 153 9.78 4.93 -4.84
CA ALA A 153 9.06 5.07 -3.58
C ALA A 153 9.66 4.19 -2.47
N LEU A 154 10.19 3.01 -2.84
CA LEU A 154 10.87 2.05 -1.96
C LEU A 154 12.38 2.30 -1.79
N ASP A 155 12.85 3.52 -2.08
CA ASP A 155 14.24 3.97 -1.88
C ASP A 155 15.30 3.15 -2.64
N PHE A 156 14.97 2.63 -3.82
CA PHE A 156 15.98 2.08 -4.72
C PHE A 156 16.72 3.21 -5.42
N ASP A 157 18.05 3.10 -5.51
CA ASP A 157 18.86 4.04 -6.27
C ASP A 157 18.68 3.86 -7.79
N GLU A 158 18.92 4.94 -8.54
CA GLU A 158 18.76 4.96 -10.00
C GLU A 158 19.61 3.91 -10.73
N SER A 159 20.76 3.52 -10.18
CA SER A 159 21.60 2.48 -10.79
C SER A 159 20.99 1.09 -10.64
N SER A 160 20.37 0.82 -9.49
CA SER A 160 19.61 -0.41 -9.22
C SER A 160 18.35 -0.48 -10.05
N ILE A 161 17.59 0.61 -10.15
CA ILE A 161 16.37 0.70 -10.98
C ILE A 161 16.68 0.34 -12.43
N LYS A 162 17.73 0.93 -13.03
CA LYS A 162 18.15 0.65 -14.41
C LYS A 162 18.52 -0.81 -14.65
N LYS A 163 19.02 -1.52 -13.63
CA LYS A 163 19.37 -2.95 -13.73
C LYS A 163 18.14 -3.85 -13.66
N ILE A 164 17.14 -3.47 -12.86
CA ILE A 164 15.92 -4.23 -12.61
C ILE A 164 14.90 -4.04 -13.74
N VAL A 165 14.67 -2.78 -14.14
CA VAL A 165 13.71 -2.41 -15.17
C VAL A 165 14.45 -2.26 -16.50
N LYS A 166 14.76 -3.41 -17.13
CA LYS A 166 15.40 -3.45 -18.44
C LYS A 166 14.44 -3.02 -19.55
#